data_AF-A0A2H0YNC2-F1
#
_entry.id   AF-A0A2H0YNC2-F1
#
_cell.length_a   1.000
_cell.length_b   1.000
_cell.length_c   1.000
_cell.angle_alpha   90.00
_cell.angle_beta   90.00
_cell.angle_gamma   90.00
#
_symmetry.space_group_name_H-M   'P 1'
#
loop_
_entity.id
_entity.type
_entity.pdbx_description
1 polymer ?
#
loop_
_entity_poly.entity_id
_entity_poly.type
_entity_poly.pdbx_seq_one_letter_code
_entity_poly.pdbx_strand_id
1 'polypeptide(L)'
;MAPEKWQKLSLAEQMGNIGSEVNRVIYLKEADDKSNKEKALGRVLELIDLTISDKRWKGRLFEICRLREVICDLFLGNNTYRVSTKFLKDYFLFFALRAR
;
A
#
# COMPACT_ATOMS: atom_id res chain seq x y z
N MET A 1 12.59 -1.37 -6.48
CA MET A 1 13.37 -2.17 -5.51
C MET A 1 13.38 -3.60 -6.01
N ALA A 2 14.51 -4.31 -5.96
CA ALA A 2 14.57 -5.67 -6.49
C ALA A 2 13.72 -6.64 -5.64
N PRO A 3 12.98 -7.59 -6.26
CA PRO A 3 12.10 -8.54 -5.54
C PRO A 3 12.80 -9.29 -4.41
N GLU A 4 14.05 -9.70 -4.61
CA GLU A 4 14.84 -10.45 -3.63
C GLU A 4 15.21 -9.63 -2.38
N LYS A 5 15.25 -8.30 -2.47
CA LYS A 5 15.43 -7.44 -1.29
C LYS A 5 14.11 -7.25 -0.56
N TRP A 6 13.01 -7.10 -1.30
CA TRP A 6 11.67 -6.94 -0.72
C TRP A 6 11.21 -8.17 0.06
N GLN A 7 11.48 -9.37 -0.44
CA GLN A 7 11.11 -10.63 0.20
C GLN A 7 11.98 -10.98 1.42
N LYS A 8 13.00 -10.18 1.76
CA LYS A 8 13.74 -10.32 3.02
C LYS A 8 13.07 -9.58 4.18
N LEU A 9 12.25 -8.58 3.87
CA LEU A 9 11.50 -7.83 4.86
C LEU A 9 10.43 -8.72 5.50
N SER A 10 10.15 -8.50 6.79
CA SER A 10 8.96 -9.02 7.46
C SER A 10 7.69 -8.43 6.84
N LEU A 11 6.54 -9.06 7.09
CA LEU A 11 5.26 -8.51 6.63
C LEU A 11 5.03 -7.10 7.17
N ALA A 12 5.42 -6.83 8.43
CA ALA A 12 5.27 -5.51 9.03
C ALA A 12 6.12 -4.45 8.30
N GLU A 13 7.36 -4.76 7.96
CA GLU A 13 8.21 -3.87 7.17
C GLU A 13 7.68 -3.66 5.75
N GLN A 14 7.19 -4.71 5.08
CA GLN A 14 6.57 -4.59 3.75
C GLN A 14 5.35 -3.66 3.81
N MET A 15 4.46 -3.88 4.77
CA MET A 15 3.25 -3.09 4.96
C MET A 15 3.55 -1.65 5.40
N GLY A 16 4.55 -1.43 6.27
CA GLY A 16 5.00 -0.09 6.66
C GLY A 16 5.57 0.71 5.49
N ASN A 17 6.33 0.06 4.60
CA ASN A 17 6.85 0.67 3.38
C ASN A 17 5.72 0.97 2.38
N ILE A 18 4.76 0.06 2.19
CA ILE A 18 3.54 0.33 1.39
C ILE A 18 2.80 1.55 1.96
N GLY A 19 2.64 1.61 3.29
CA GLY A 19 2.00 2.73 3.97
C GLY A 19 2.67 4.08 3.74
N SER A 20 4.00 4.10 3.70
CA SER A 20 4.77 5.31 3.38
C SER A 20 4.48 5.81 1.95
N GLU A 21 4.39 4.91 0.98
CA GLU A 21 4.00 5.25 -0.40
C GLU A 21 2.52 5.68 -0.50
N VAL A 22 1.61 5.06 0.25
CA VAL A 22 0.21 5.49 0.33
C VAL A 22 0.10 6.91 0.91
N ASN A 23 0.87 7.24 1.94
CA ASN A 23 0.93 8.59 2.49
C ASN A 23 1.44 9.60 1.45
N ARG A 24 2.41 9.20 0.62
CA ARG A 24 2.88 10.00 -0.51
C ARG A 24 1.80 10.24 -1.56
N VAL A 25 1.01 9.21 -1.90
CA VAL A 25 -0.16 9.37 -2.80
C VAL A 25 -1.15 10.38 -2.24
N ILE A 26 -1.47 10.29 -0.94
CA ILE A 26 -2.41 11.20 -0.28
C ILE A 26 -1.91 12.64 -0.31
N TYR A 27 -0.64 12.85 0.05
CA TYR A 27 0.00 14.16 0.01
C TYR A 27 -0.02 14.78 -1.40
N LEU A 28 0.34 14.00 -2.43
CA LEU A 28 0.36 14.50 -3.81
C LEU A 28 -1.05 14.76 -4.35
N LYS A 29 -2.06 14.02 -3.89
CA LYS A 29 -3.47 14.32 -4.17
C LYS A 29 -3.90 15.65 -3.56
N GLU A 30 -3.53 15.91 -2.30
CA GLU A 30 -3.83 17.17 -1.60
C GLU A 30 -3.13 18.37 -2.26
N ALA A 31 -1.96 18.16 -2.87
CA ALA A 31 -1.20 19.17 -3.61
C ALA A 31 -1.62 19.34 -5.09
N ASP A 32 -2.65 18.62 -5.57
CA ASP A 32 -3.09 18.55 -6.99
C ASP A 32 -1.98 18.17 -7.99
N ASP A 33 -0.93 17.46 -7.55
CA ASP A 33 0.14 16.97 -8.40
C ASP A 33 -0.24 15.61 -9.01
N LYS A 34 -1.06 15.67 -10.07
CA LYS A 34 -1.61 14.47 -10.72
C LYS A 34 -0.53 13.52 -11.23
N SER A 35 0.51 14.03 -11.88
CA SER A 35 1.54 13.20 -12.50
C SER A 35 2.35 12.43 -11.46
N ASN A 36 2.79 13.09 -10.38
CA ASN A 36 3.55 12.40 -9.35
C ASN A 36 2.64 11.51 -8.49
N LYS A 37 1.38 11.89 -8.28
CA LYS A 37 0.38 11.03 -7.62
C LYS A 37 0.20 9.71 -8.36
N GLU A 38 0.09 9.73 -9.69
CA GLU A 38 -0.03 8.51 -10.51
C GLU A 38 1.22 7.62 -10.40
N LYS A 39 2.41 8.21 -10.47
CA LYS A 39 3.67 7.47 -10.25
C LYS A 39 3.74 6.86 -8.84
N ALA A 40 3.29 7.59 -7.83
CA ALA A 40 3.22 7.10 -6.46
C ALA A 40 2.24 5.95 -6.30
N LEU A 41 1.06 6.06 -6.91
CA LEU A 41 0.07 5.00 -6.88
C LEU A 41 0.56 3.75 -7.61
N GLY A 42 1.21 3.90 -8.77
CA GLY A 42 1.86 2.79 -9.47
C GLY A 42 2.88 2.07 -8.57
N ARG A 43 3.67 2.83 -7.80
CA ARG A 43 4.61 2.28 -6.83
C ARG A 43 3.93 1.53 -5.68
N VAL A 44 2.81 2.04 -5.15
CA VAL A 44 2.00 1.34 -4.14
C VAL A 44 1.54 -0.02 -4.67
N LEU A 45 0.98 -0.05 -5.88
CA LEU A 45 0.49 -1.28 -6.49
C LEU A 45 1.62 -2.28 -6.75
N GLU A 46 2.76 -1.81 -7.25
CA GLU A 46 3.96 -2.65 -7.43
C GLU A 46 4.41 -3.30 -6.12
N LEU A 47 4.45 -2.56 -5.02
CA LEU A 47 4.84 -3.08 -3.71
C LEU A 47 3.83 -4.10 -3.15
N ILE A 48 2.54 -3.88 -3.38
CA ILE A 48 1.50 -4.85 -3.01
C ILE A 48 1.64 -6.12 -3.85
N ASP A 49 1.85 -6.00 -5.16
CA ASP A 49 2.00 -7.16 -6.06
C ASP A 49 3.28 -7.97 -5.73
N LEU A 50 4.37 -7.30 -5.35
CA LEU A 50 5.56 -7.96 -4.80
C LEU A 50 5.28 -8.70 -3.48
N THR A 51 4.39 -8.16 -2.65
CA THR A 51 3.97 -8.78 -1.38
C THR A 51 3.04 -9.97 -1.63
N ILE A 52 2.13 -9.88 -2.60
CA ILE A 52 1.26 -10.99 -3.05
C ILE A 52 2.11 -12.15 -3.61
N SER A 53 3.17 -11.82 -4.34
CA SER A 53 4.07 -12.80 -4.96
C SER A 53 4.97 -13.53 -3.96
N ASP A 54 5.01 -13.07 -2.70
CA ASP A 54 5.82 -13.67 -1.65
C ASP A 54 5.15 -14.95 -1.10
N LYS A 55 5.79 -16.10 -1.37
CA LYS A 55 5.24 -17.42 -0.99
C LYS A 55 5.07 -17.59 0.52
N ARG A 56 5.74 -16.78 1.35
CA ARG A 56 5.57 -16.79 2.82
C ARG A 56 4.16 -16.37 3.24
N TRP A 57 3.46 -15.59 2.40
CA TRP A 57 2.14 -15.01 2.73
C TRP A 57 0.95 -15.71 2.08
N LYS A 58 1.12 -16.94 1.58
CA LYS A 58 0.03 -17.73 0.95
C LYS A 58 -1.25 -17.81 1.80
N GLY A 59 -1.12 -17.88 3.13
CA GLY A 59 -2.27 -17.89 4.07
C GLY A 59 -2.88 -16.52 4.39
N ARG A 60 -2.41 -15.44 3.74
CA ARG A 60 -2.87 -14.05 3.94
C ARG A 60 -3.22 -13.35 2.62
N LEU A 61 -3.19 -14.06 1.49
CA LEU A 61 -3.41 -13.47 0.16
C LEU A 61 -4.76 -12.77 0.05
N PHE A 62 -5.81 -13.32 0.69
CA PHE A 62 -7.13 -12.68 0.67
C PHE A 62 -7.08 -11.25 1.23
N GLU A 63 -6.42 -11.05 2.37
CA GLU A 63 -6.32 -9.72 3.01
C GLU A 63 -5.41 -8.79 2.20
N ILE A 64 -4.30 -9.29 1.66
CA ILE A 64 -3.37 -8.48 0.85
C ILE A 64 -4.04 -8.05 -0.47
N CYS A 65 -4.75 -8.95 -1.14
CA CYS A 65 -5.54 -8.63 -2.33
C CYS A 65 -6.68 -7.66 -1.99
N ARG A 66 -7.35 -7.82 -0.84
CA ARG A 66 -8.38 -6.87 -0.39
C ARG A 66 -7.80 -5.47 -0.19
N LEU A 67 -6.60 -5.35 0.37
CA LEU A 67 -5.91 -4.07 0.49
C LEU A 67 -5.68 -3.45 -0.90
N ARG A 68 -5.25 -4.25 -1.88
CA ARG A 68 -5.08 -3.81 -3.27
C ARG A 68 -6.39 -3.27 -3.84
N GLU A 69 -7.49 -4.00 -3.66
CA GLU A 69 -8.83 -3.59 -4.10
C GLU A 69 -9.26 -2.25 -3.47
N VAL A 70 -9.10 -2.11 -2.15
CA VAL A 70 -9.45 -0.90 -1.41
C VAL A 70 -8.64 0.30 -1.90
N ILE A 71 -7.35 0.14 -2.16
CA ILE A 71 -6.49 1.19 -2.69
C ILE A 71 -6.93 1.60 -4.10
N CYS A 72 -7.20 0.63 -4.98
CA CYS A 72 -7.71 0.91 -6.32
C CYS A 72 -9.08 1.64 -6.26
N ASP A 73 -10.03 1.15 -5.47
CA ASP A 73 -11.35 1.75 -5.33
C ASP A 73 -11.29 3.17 -4.75
N LEU A 74 -10.39 3.45 -3.80
CA LEU A 74 -10.23 4.77 -3.21
C LEU A 74 -9.60 5.80 -4.15
N PHE A 75 -8.59 5.41 -4.93
CA PHE A 75 -7.80 6.36 -5.73
C PHE A 75 -8.16 6.39 -7.22
N LEU A 76 -8.77 5.32 -7.74
CA LEU A 76 -9.14 5.17 -9.15
C LEU A 76 -10.65 4.91 -9.35
N GLY A 77 -11.34 4.43 -8.32
CA GLY A 77 -12.76 4.07 -8.38
C GLY A 77 -13.68 5.11 -7.74
N ASN A 78 -14.88 4.64 -7.37
CA ASN A 78 -15.94 5.46 -6.78
C ASN A 78 -15.92 5.44 -5.25
N ASN A 79 -14.88 4.88 -4.62
CA ASN A 79 -14.81 4.65 -3.18
C ASN A 79 -16.04 3.88 -2.64
N THR A 80 -16.41 2.80 -3.32
CA THR A 80 -17.51 1.88 -2.97
C THR A 80 -17.33 1.30 -1.56
N TYR A 81 -16.08 1.04 -1.14
CA TYR A 81 -15.77 0.54 0.20
C TYR A 81 -15.87 1.63 1.28
N ARG A 82 -16.11 2.90 0.91
CA ARG A 82 -16.26 4.05 1.81
C ARG A 82 -15.08 4.20 2.77
N VAL A 83 -13.88 3.92 2.29
CA VAL A 83 -12.66 4.05 3.07
C VAL A 83 -12.18 5.50 3.02
N SER A 84 -11.67 6.01 4.13
CA SER A 84 -11.07 7.34 4.20
C SER A 84 -9.54 7.25 4.11
N THR A 85 -8.90 8.31 3.62
CA THR A 85 -7.43 8.43 3.65
C THR A 85 -6.87 8.41 5.07
N LYS A 86 -7.62 8.92 6.05
CA LYS A 86 -7.28 8.82 7.47
C LYS A 86 -7.27 7.37 7.95
N PHE A 87 -8.29 6.58 7.60
CA PHE A 87 -8.33 5.17 7.97
C PHE A 87 -7.10 4.41 7.44
N LEU A 88 -6.69 4.65 6.19
CA LEU A 88 -5.48 4.03 5.64
C LEU A 88 -4.21 4.50 6.38
N LYS A 89 -4.08 5.79 6.67
CA LYS A 89 -2.98 6.34 7.48
C LYS A 89 -2.86 5.60 8.82
N ASP A 90 -3.97 5.47 9.53
CA ASP A 90 -4.02 4.81 10.84
C ASP A 90 -3.73 3.31 10.72
N TYR A 91 -4.28 2.62 9.71
CA TYR A 91 -4.04 1.21 9.43
C TYR A 91 -2.55 0.91 9.22
N PHE A 92 -1.89 1.71 8.38
CA PHE A 92 -0.46 1.51 8.09
C PHE A 92 0.47 1.95 9.21
N LEU A 93 0.04 2.88 10.07
CA LEU A 93 0.82 3.34 11.21
C LEU A 93 1.19 2.18 12.15
N PHE A 94 0.25 1.26 12.43
CA PHE A 94 0.52 0.11 13.29
C PHE A 94 1.61 -0.82 12.71
N PHE A 95 1.63 -1.01 11.39
CA PHE A 95 2.70 -1.78 10.73
C PHE A 95 4.04 -1.05 10.79
N ALA A 96 4.05 0.28 10.57
CA ALA A 96 5.26 1.08 10.66
C ALA A 96 5.86 1.09 12.09
N LEU A 97 5.00 1.08 13.12
CA LEU A 97 5.44 0.94 14.52
C LEU A 97 5.99 -0.47 14.80
N ARG A 98 5.37 -1.51 14.25
CA ARG A 98 5.80 -2.90 14.43
C ARG A 98 7.07 -3.27 13.65
N ALA A 99 7.37 -2.53 12.59
CA ALA A 99 8.56 -2.70 11.76
C ALA A 99 9.85 -2.16 12.41
N ARG A 100 9.73 -1.48 13.57
CA ARG A 100 10.85 -1.03 14.41
C ARG A 100 11.15 -2.05 15.50
#